data_AF-A0A645EB41-F1
#
_entry.id   AF-A0A645EB41-F1
#
_cell.length_a   1.000
_cell.length_b   1.000
_cell.length_c   1.000
_cell.angle_alpha   90.00
_cell.angle_beta   90.00
_cell.angle_gamma   90.00
#
_symmetry.space_group_name_H-M   'P 1'
#
loop_
_entity.id
_entity.type
_entity.pdbx_description
1 polymer ?
#
loop_
_entity_poly.entity_id
_entity_poly.type
_entity_poly.pdbx_seq_one_letter_code
_entity_poly.pdbx_strand_id
1 'polypeptide(L)' 'MESSIPTIYAGGDIVRGGATVILAMGDGRKAAASMNEKLKVQK' A
#
# COMPACT_ATOMS: atom_id res chain seq x y z
N MET A 1 1.94 -3.15 2.17
CA MET A 1 1.12 -2.14 2.90
C MET A 1 -0.32 -2.63 2.97
N GLU A 2 -0.54 -3.83 3.52
CA GLU A 2 -1.89 -4.40 3.67
C GLU A 2 -2.43 -3.95 5.03
N SER A 3 -3.72 -3.64 5.09
CA SER A 3 -4.41 -3.30 6.33
C SER A 3 -4.74 -4.55 7.15
N SER A 4 -5.41 -4.39 8.29
CA SER A 4 -5.98 -5.52 9.04
C SER A 4 -7.08 -6.25 8.27
N ILE A 5 -7.69 -5.61 7.27
CA ILE A 5 -8.65 -6.24 6.37
C ILE A 5 -7.87 -6.80 5.16
N PRO A 6 -7.93 -8.12 4.94
CA PRO A 6 -7.25 -8.74 3.81
C PRO A 6 -7.67 -8.08 2.49
N THR A 7 -6.75 -7.99 1.54
CA THR A 7 -6.93 -7.37 0.21
C THR A 7 -7.15 -5.86 0.19
N ILE A 8 -7.25 -5.21 1.36
CA ILE A 8 -7.33 -3.74 1.46
C ILE A 8 -5.96 -3.17 1.79
N TYR A 9 -5.54 -2.16 1.03
CA TYR A 9 -4.23 -1.50 1.14
C TYR A 9 -4.41 0.01 1.27
N ALA A 10 -3.51 0.66 2.00
CA ALA A 10 -3.51 2.11 2.18
C ALA A 10 -2.07 2.65 2.18
N GLY A 11 -1.90 3.94 1.89
CA GLY A 11 -0.60 4.62 1.86
C GLY A 11 -0.72 6.13 1.81
N GLY A 12 0.38 6.85 2.10
CA GLY A 12 0.39 8.31 2.15
C GLY A 12 -0.18 8.86 3.45
N ASP A 13 -0.70 10.08 3.39
CA ASP A 13 -1.09 10.86 4.58
C ASP A 13 -2.17 10.17 5.44
N ILE A 14 -3.06 9.37 4.82
CA ILE A 14 -4.07 8.60 5.55
C ILE A 14 -3.45 7.56 6.51
N VAL A 15 -2.22 7.11 6.23
CA VAL A 15 -1.48 6.16 7.07
C VAL A 15 -0.48 6.87 7.97
N ARG A 16 0.14 7.95 7.47
CA ARG A 16 1.28 8.60 8.14
C ARG A 16 0.93 9.86 8.92
N GLY A 17 -0.27 10.43 8.75
CA GLY A 17 -0.52 11.84 9.05
C GLY A 17 0.16 12.75 8.01
N GLY A 18 0.18 14.06 8.24
CA GLY A 18 0.74 15.04 7.29
C GLY A 18 2.16 14.65 6.84
N ALA A 19 2.32 14.36 5.55
CA ALA A 19 3.57 13.89 4.98
C ALA A 19 3.90 14.63 3.68
N THR A 20 4.89 14.13 2.94
CA THR A 20 5.33 14.71 1.67
C THR A 20 4.88 13.84 0.50
N VAL A 21 4.69 14.47 -0.66
CA VAL A 21 4.24 13.80 -1.90
C VAL A 21 5.15 12.62 -2.28
N ILE A 22 6.47 12.76 -2.08
CA ILE A 22 7.41 11.68 -2.41
C ILE A 22 7.23 10.44 -1.54
N LEU A 23 6.86 10.61 -0.27
CA LEU A 23 6.56 9.51 0.64
C LEU A 23 5.23 8.84 0.27
N ALA A 24 4.20 9.62 -0.05
CA ALA A 24 2.92 9.10 -0.52
C ALA A 24 3.07 8.29 -1.83
N MET A 25 3.86 8.80 -2.78
CA MET A 25 4.20 8.07 -4.01
C MET A 25 4.96 6.78 -3.72
N GLY A 26 5.89 6.79 -2.75
CA GLY A 26 6.62 5.60 -2.32
C GLY A 26 5.71 4.53 -1.70
N ASP A 27 4.77 4.94 -0.87
CA ASP A 27 3.78 4.05 -0.27
C ASP A 27 2.85 3.44 -1.32
N GLY A 28 2.42 4.22 -2.32
CA GLY A 28 1.63 3.72 -3.44
C GLY A 28 2.35 2.61 -4.21
N ARG A 29 3.64 2.78 -4.50
CA ARG A 29 4.46 1.72 -5.15
C ARG A 29 4.55 0.46 -4.28
N LYS A 30 4.72 0.61 -2.97
CA LYS A 30 4.77 -0.53 -2.03
C LYS A 30 3.42 -1.25 -1.95
N ALA A 31 2.31 -0.51 -1.91
CA ALA A 31 0.97 -1.09 -1.90
C ALA A 31 0.71 -1.89 -3.18
N ALA A 32 1.02 -1.33 -4.35
CA ALA A 32 0.86 -2.01 -5.64
C ALA A 32 1.72 -3.29 -5.75
N ALA A 33 2.96 -3.26 -5.25
CA ALA A 33 3.82 -4.45 -5.21
C ALA A 33 3.21 -5.56 -4.33
N SER A 34 2.71 -5.22 -3.14
CA SER A 34 2.04 -6.18 -2.25
C SER A 34 0.76 -6.75 -2.88
N MET A 35 -0.05 -5.91 -3.54
CA MET A 35 -1.23 -6.38 -4.28
C MET A 35 -0.86 -7.41 -5.35
N ASN A 36 0.14 -7.09 -6.18
CA ASN A 36 0.60 -7.98 -7.25
C ASN A 36 1.14 -9.31 -6.71
N GLU A 37 1.90 -9.29 -5.63
CA GLU A 37 2.38 -10.51 -4.95
C GLU A 37 1.20 -11.36 -4.45
N LYS A 38 0.23 -10.74 -3.77
CA LYS A 38 -0.94 -11.43 -3.22
C LYS A 38 -1.82 -12.06 -4.31
N LEU A 39 -1.94 -11.41 -5.47
CA LEU A 39 -2.69 -11.93 -6.61
C LEU A 39 -1.96 -13.08 -7.32
N LYS A 40 -0.62 -13.07 -7.33
CA LYS A 40 0.17 -14.18 -7.91
C LYS A 40 0.10 -15.46 -7.08
N VAL A 41 0.05 -15.33 -5.75
CA VAL A 41 -0.02 -16.48 -4.83
C VAL A 41 -1.42 -17.14 -4.83
N GLN A 42 -2.46 -16.43 -5.26
CA GLN A 42 -3.83 -16.97 -5.37
C GLN A 42 -4.12 -17.73 -6.67
N LYS A 43 -3.11 -18.00 -7.50
CA LYS A 43 -3.21 -18.92 -8.64
C LYS A 43 -3.13 -20.37 -8.17
#